data_AF-A0A212J0K9-F1
#
_entry.id   AF-A0A212J0K9-F1
#
_cell.length_a   1.000
_cell.length_b   1.000
_cell.length_c   1.000
_cell.angle_alpha   90.00
_cell.angle_beta   90.00
_cell.angle_gamma   90.00
#
_symmetry.space_group_name_H-M   'P 1'
#
loop_
_entity.id
_entity.type
_entity.pdbx_description
1 polymer ?
#
loop_
_entity_poly.entity_id
_entity_poly.type
_entity_poly.pdbx_seq_one_letter_code
_entity_poly.pdbx_strand_id
1 'polypeptide(L)'
;MEYPLDLVSVALKSQGEKIFTLADGHEMKILPVGDGKTMDIIIDDGASYKTKGANDFVKKVEQILEGRGIAGWDETREGQDSIDQVLSMYKNNLE
;
A
#
# COMPACT_ATOMS: atom_id res chain seq x y z
N MET A 1 6.83 -2.94 -15.24
CA MET A 1 5.55 -3.55 -14.82
C MET A 1 4.49 -2.48 -15.01
N GLU A 2 3.47 -2.71 -15.84
CA GLU A 2 2.29 -1.84 -15.85
C GLU A 2 1.41 -2.28 -14.69
N TYR A 3 1.47 -1.55 -13.58
CA TYR A 3 0.50 -1.75 -12.51
C TYR A 3 -0.90 -1.53 -13.09
N PRO A 4 -1.92 -2.30 -12.68
CA PRO A 4 -3.27 -2.04 -13.14
C PRO A 4 -3.66 -0.65 -12.66
N LEU A 5 -3.55 0.35 -13.53
CA LEU A 5 -3.93 1.75 -13.27
C LEU A 5 -5.38 1.82 -12.74
N ASP A 6 -6.19 0.84 -13.13
CA ASP A 6 -7.52 0.56 -12.58
C ASP A 6 -7.52 0.33 -11.07
N LEU A 7 -6.68 -0.57 -10.54
CA LEU A 7 -6.68 -0.88 -9.10
C LEU A 7 -6.19 0.30 -8.25
N VAL A 8 -5.21 1.06 -8.75
CA VAL A 8 -4.74 2.26 -8.05
C VAL A 8 -5.84 3.33 -8.05
N SER A 9 -6.54 3.50 -9.18
CA SER A 9 -7.68 4.42 -9.27
C SER A 9 -8.83 4.01 -8.36
N VAL A 10 -9.08 2.71 -8.20
CA VAL A 10 -10.05 2.16 -7.24
C VAL A 10 -9.59 2.41 -5.81
N ALA A 11 -8.31 2.23 -5.49
CA ALA A 11 -7.77 2.52 -4.16
C ALA A 11 -8.00 3.99 -3.78
N LEU A 12 -7.69 4.93 -4.69
CA LEU A 12 -7.89 6.37 -4.48
C LEU A 12 -9.35 6.77 -4.26
N LYS A 13 -10.29 6.04 -4.88
CA LYS A 13 -11.74 6.29 -4.79
C LYS A 13 -12.43 5.41 -3.76
N SER A 14 -11.69 4.49 -3.12
CA SER A 14 -12.26 3.57 -2.15
C SER A 14 -12.77 4.32 -0.92
N GLN A 15 -13.62 3.65 -0.15
CA GLN A 15 -14.08 4.14 1.13
C GLN A 15 -13.58 3.19 2.23
N GLY A 16 -13.26 3.77 3.38
CA GLY A 16 -12.76 3.03 4.53
C GLY A 16 -11.25 2.77 4.49
N GLU A 17 -10.72 2.41 5.66
CA GLU A 17 -9.33 2.04 5.81
C GLU A 17 -9.08 0.60 5.33
N LYS A 18 -7.88 0.37 4.78
CA LYS A 18 -7.34 -0.97 4.55
C LYS A 18 -6.11 -1.16 5.43
N ILE A 19 -5.96 -2.36 5.97
CA ILE A 19 -4.84 -2.70 6.85
C ILE A 19 -4.03 -3.79 6.14
N PHE A 20 -2.73 -3.55 6.00
CA PHE A 20 -1.77 -4.49 5.45
C PHE A 20 -0.71 -4.80 6.50
N THR A 21 -0.50 -6.07 6.81
CA THR A 21 0.56 -6.50 7.72
C THR A 21 1.87 -6.60 6.95
N LEU A 22 2.86 -5.79 7.32
CA LEU A 22 4.19 -5.80 6.75
C LEU A 22 4.99 -7.02 7.23
N ALA A 23 6.02 -7.39 6.47
CA ALA A 23 6.90 -8.50 6.77
C ALA A 23 7.69 -8.32 8.07
N ASP A 24 7.92 -7.08 8.49
CA ASP A 24 8.53 -6.74 9.79
C ASP A 24 7.56 -6.90 10.98
N GLY A 25 6.30 -7.24 10.72
CA GLY A 25 5.24 -7.46 11.70
C GLY A 25 4.40 -6.22 12.02
N HIS A 26 4.72 -5.06 11.43
CA HIS A 26 3.98 -3.81 11.66
C HIS A 26 2.73 -3.70 10.79
N GLU A 27 1.69 -3.04 11.30
CA GLU A 27 0.48 -2.76 10.54
C GLU A 27 0.59 -1.45 9.75
N MET A 28 0.49 -1.54 8.42
CA MET A 28 0.34 -0.40 7.52
C MET A 28 -1.14 -0.17 7.20
N LYS A 29 -1.69 0.93 7.71
CA LYS A 29 -3.04 1.42 7.42
C LYS A 29 -3.02 2.36 6.24
N ILE A 30 -3.92 2.15 5.29
CA ILE A 30 -4.07 2.95 4.08
C ILE A 30 -5.48 3.53 4.05
N LEU A 31 -5.58 4.85 4.06
CA LEU A 31 -6.83 5.59 4.20
C LEU A 31 -7.00 6.59 3.04
N PRO A 32 -8.07 6.48 2.24
CA PRO A 32 -8.43 7.52 1.29
C PRO A 32 -9.01 8.73 2.05
N VAL A 33 -8.58 9.94 1.68
CA VAL A 33 -9.06 11.20 2.30
C VAL A 33 -10.46 11.59 1.79
N GLY A 34 -10.99 10.87 0.79
CA GLY A 34 -12.33 11.09 0.23
C GLY A 34 -12.40 12.12 -0.90
N ASP A 35 -11.27 12.70 -1.31
CA ASP A 35 -11.17 13.61 -2.46
C ASP A 35 -10.86 12.90 -3.79
N GLY A 36 -10.79 11.56 -3.77
CA GLY A 36 -10.53 10.71 -4.93
C GLY A 36 -9.09 10.75 -5.44
N LYS A 37 -8.16 11.37 -4.70
CA LYS A 37 -6.77 11.57 -5.14
C LYS A 37 -5.74 11.50 -4.02
N THR A 38 -6.12 11.69 -2.77
CA THR A 38 -5.20 11.75 -1.63
C THR A 38 -5.36 10.52 -0.76
N MET A 39 -4.23 9.94 -0.36
CA MET A 39 -4.17 8.79 0.55
C MET A 39 -3.26 9.11 1.73
N ASP A 40 -3.72 8.78 2.92
CA ASP A 40 -2.91 8.72 4.13
C ASP A 40 -2.45 7.28 4.37
N ILE A 41 -1.16 7.11 4.68
CA ILE A 41 -0.54 5.84 5.02
C ILE A 41 0.03 5.99 6.42
N ILE A 42 -0.42 5.15 7.35
CA ILE A 42 -0.05 5.22 8.76
C ILE A 42 0.49 3.85 9.16
N ILE A 43 1.64 3.82 9.81
CA ILE A 43 2.24 2.60 10.33
C ILE A 43 2.17 2.67 11.85
N ASP A 44 1.85 1.55 12.50
CA ASP A 44 1.66 1.47 13.96
C ASP A 44 2.92 1.78 14.79
N ASP A 45 4.10 1.83 14.16
CA ASP A 45 5.36 2.28 14.75
C ASP A 45 5.51 3.82 14.84
N GLY A 46 4.49 4.56 14.38
CA GLY A 46 4.43 6.01 14.41
C GLY A 46 4.79 6.70 13.10
N ALA A 47 5.22 5.97 12.06
CA ALA A 47 5.43 6.57 10.74
C ALA A 47 4.10 6.96 10.08
N SER A 48 4.05 8.13 9.45
CA SER A 48 2.89 8.56 8.67
C SER A 48 3.31 9.30 7.40
N TYR A 49 2.57 9.05 6.33
CA TYR A 49 2.82 9.60 5.01
C TYR A 49 1.51 10.04 4.38
N LYS A 50 1.55 11.14 3.63
CA LYS A 50 0.43 11.59 2.81
C LYS A 50 0.88 11.59 1.36
N THR A 51 0.08 11.00 0.49
CA THR A 51 0.37 10.88 -0.94
C THR A 51 -0.74 11.51 -1.77
N LYS A 52 -0.41 11.99 -2.97
CA LYS A 52 -1.36 12.62 -3.89
C LYS A 52 -1.21 12.11 -5.30
N GLY A 53 -2.24 11.40 -5.76
CA GLY A 53 -2.33 10.79 -7.08
C GLY A 53 -1.75 9.38 -7.10
N ALA A 54 -2.11 8.65 -8.16
CA ALA A 54 -1.81 7.23 -8.30
C ALA A 54 -0.31 6.92 -8.23
N ASN A 55 0.50 7.69 -8.96
CA ASN A 55 1.94 7.48 -9.05
C ASN A 55 2.65 7.74 -7.71
N ASP A 56 2.24 8.79 -6.98
CA ASP A 56 2.83 9.13 -5.68
C ASP A 56 2.47 8.10 -4.61
N PHE A 57 1.22 7.62 -4.63
CA PHE A 57 0.77 6.53 -3.77
C PHE A 57 1.55 5.24 -4.01
N VAL A 58 1.62 4.77 -5.26
CA VAL A 58 2.35 3.55 -5.63
C VAL A 58 3.81 3.65 -5.20
N LYS A 59 4.49 4.74 -5.58
CA LYS A 59 5.90 4.94 -5.27
C LYS A 59 6.16 4.99 -3.77
N LYS A 60 5.26 5.61 -2.99
CA LYS A 60 5.42 5.66 -1.53
C LYS A 60 5.26 4.28 -0.90
N VAL A 61 4.27 3.51 -1.33
CA VAL A 61 4.07 2.14 -0.84
C VAL A 61 5.28 1.27 -1.21
N GLU A 62 5.75 1.31 -2.46
CA GLU A 62 6.98 0.60 -2.88
C GLU A 62 8.16 0.95 -1.97
N GLN A 63 8.40 2.24 -1.70
CA GLN A 63 9.47 2.67 -0.79
C GLN A 63 9.32 2.13 0.64
N ILE A 64 8.10 2.02 1.15
CA ILE A 64 7.82 1.46 2.47
C ILE A 64 8.11 -0.05 2.45
N LEU A 65 7.62 -0.77 1.44
CA LEU A 65 7.83 -2.20 1.29
C LEU A 65 9.30 -2.56 1.09
N GLU A 66 10.03 -1.80 0.27
CA GLU A 66 11.48 -1.96 0.11
C GLU A 66 12.22 -1.63 1.41
N GLY A 67 11.88 -0.50 2.05
CA GLY A 67 12.57 -0.07 3.27
C GLY A 67 12.35 -1.00 4.47
N ARG A 68 11.17 -1.62 4.56
CA ARG A 68 10.79 -2.49 5.69
C ARG A 68 10.93 -3.98 5.40
N GLY A 69 10.83 -4.38 4.14
CA GLY A 69 11.07 -5.75 3.68
C GLY A 69 12.54 -6.17 3.76
N ILE A 70 13.49 -5.24 3.88
CA ILE A 70 14.93 -5.53 3.99
C ILE A 70 15.36 -5.90 5.43
N ALA A 71 14.53 -5.65 6.45
CA ALA A 71 14.91 -5.87 7.86
C ALA A 71 15.14 -7.36 8.26
N GLY A 72 14.93 -8.31 7.34
CA GLY A 72 15.28 -9.72 7.52
C GLY A 72 15.54 -10.39 6.17
N TRP A 73 16.72 -10.15 5.60
CA TRP A 73 17.12 -10.73 4.32
C TRP A 73 17.32 -12.25 4.45
N ASP A 74 16.31 -13.02 4.03
CA ASP A 74 16.40 -14.44 3.71
C ASP A 74 15.83 -14.62 2.29
N GLU A 75 16.70 -14.95 1.34
CA GLU A 75 16.39 -15.14 -0.09
C GLU A 75 15.39 -16.29 -0.35
N THR A 76 15.00 -17.04 0.69
CA THR A 76 14.14 -18.23 0.58
C THR A 76 12.68 -18.03 0.98
N ARG A 77 12.26 -16.85 1.48
CA ARG A 77 10.83 -16.60 1.79
C ARG A 77 10.03 -16.32 0.52
N GLU A 78 9.25 -17.30 0.07
CA GLU A 78 8.04 -17.06 -0.72
C GLU A 78 7.08 -16.18 0.10
N GLY A 79 7.14 -14.86 -0.13
CA GLY A 79 6.31 -13.90 0.60
C GLY A 79 6.94 -12.51 0.67
N GLN A 80 7.48 -12.02 -0.45
CA GLN A 80 7.87 -10.63 -0.55
C GLN A 80 6.62 -9.77 -0.58
N ASP A 81 6.46 -8.90 0.42
CA ASP A 81 5.43 -7.87 0.37
C ASP A 81 5.62 -7.07 -0.92
N SER A 82 4.58 -7.06 -1.75
CA SER A 82 4.60 -6.37 -3.04
C SER A 82 3.44 -5.41 -3.14
N ILE A 83 3.64 -4.37 -3.94
CA ILE A 83 2.58 -3.42 -4.26
C ILE A 83 1.36 -4.14 -4.87
N ASP A 84 1.55 -5.24 -5.61
CA ASP A 84 0.46 -6.05 -6.15
C ASP A 84 -0.40 -6.69 -5.04
N GLN A 85 0.20 -7.15 -3.95
CA GLN A 85 -0.55 -7.66 -2.79
C GLN A 85 -1.34 -6.54 -2.10
N VAL A 86 -0.72 -5.37 -1.92
CA VAL A 86 -1.41 -4.19 -1.36
C VAL A 86 -2.60 -3.79 -2.23
N LEU A 87 -2.41 -3.70 -3.55
CA LEU A 87 -3.45 -3.35 -4.51
C LEU A 87 -4.54 -4.42 -4.62
N SER A 88 -4.21 -5.70 -4.35
CA SER A 88 -5.18 -6.79 -4.38
C SER A 88 -6.32 -6.62 -3.37
N MET A 89 -6.07 -5.90 -2.25
CA MET A 89 -7.10 -5.57 -1.25
C MET A 89 -8.25 -4.71 -1.80
N TYR A 90 -8.04 -4.09 -2.97
CA TYR A 90 -9.01 -3.24 -3.65
C TYR A 90 -9.69 -3.94 -4.83
N LYS A 91 -9.32 -5.18 -5.17
CA LYS A 91 -9.95 -5.94 -6.26
C LYS A 91 -11.46 -6.13 -6.03
N ASN A 92 -11.89 -6.36 -4.80
CA ASN A 92 -13.31 -6.56 -4.46
C ASN A 92 -14.15 -5.28 -4.52
N ASN A 93 -13.53 -4.11 -4.72
CA ASN A 93 -14.26 -2.85 -4.91
C ASN A 93 -14.58 -2.58 -6.40
N LEU A 94 -14.26 -3.52 -7.29
CA LEU A 94 -14.57 -3.45 -8.73
C LEU A 94 -15.88 -4.17 -9.11
N GLU A 95 -16.51 -4.89 -8.17
CA GLU A 95 -17.79 -5.62 -8.38
C GLU A 95 -19.02 -4.77 -8.08
#